data_AF-A0AAW1P313-F1
#
_entry.id   AF-A0AAW1P313-F1
#
_cell.length_a   1.000
_cell.length_b   1.000
_cell.length_c   1.000
_cell.angle_alpha   90.00
_cell.angle_beta   90.00
_cell.angle_gamma   90.00
#
_symmetry.space_group_name_H-M   'P 1'
#
loop_
_entity.id
_entity.type
_entity.pdbx_description
1 polymer ?
#
loop_
_entity_poly.entity_id
_entity_poly.type
_entity_poly.pdbx_seq_one_letter_code
_entity_poly.pdbx_strand_id
1 'polypeptide(L)'
;MVVAGAPTTQTLKAFNRVQVCAPFNTLIQPSSGNTYSVTIDAEQPVKDAFKANVNNNILSIESVGNFQTAQPIKVTVSLPASQLQEVDVSSPSAQVTVAGGFSANSFTAVSTGNSRLSLLGLNAPTVNVQNSGTGDMLVRGNLGQVSVSNQGTGTVYISGVQSRVDISLSGTGNVVVDAANGNVQITGSANGTGGVKYNRGQCSVQSVFGAFFGGTCQQDPNLSVPKVVSYWTCGIVAQGSFQCNNGQGGVSVSGNGVAGVAPNQGQSIQFGSGGATSTAFSSGSQSAFSSSSSQAGGGGASGQTATLSNGQGFGLSASGTPGTPGTSGSPGTPGTPGGTGTPGTPGGSTFIGGNGGYFLGNTNCAVDPTQLIVPGTASRR
;
A
#
# COMPACT_ATOMS: atom_id res chain seq x y z
N MET A 1 33.65 6.27 8.81
CA MET A 1 33.01 5.53 7.70
C MET A 1 32.72 4.13 8.22
N VAL A 2 31.45 3.80 8.48
CA VAL A 2 31.07 2.44 8.91
C VAL A 2 31.11 1.56 7.67
N VAL A 3 31.93 0.51 7.68
CA VAL A 3 32.03 -0.43 6.57
C VAL A 3 30.83 -1.38 6.65
N ALA A 4 30.13 -1.60 5.53
CA ALA A 4 29.07 -2.60 5.46
C ALA A 4 29.63 -3.96 5.89
N GLY A 5 29.03 -4.57 6.93
CA GLY A 5 29.47 -5.87 7.40
C GLY A 5 29.09 -6.96 6.40
N ALA A 6 29.88 -8.04 6.32
CA ALA A 6 29.60 -9.17 5.43
C ALA A 6 28.16 -9.70 5.57
N PRO A 7 27.49 -10.14 4.48
CA PRO A 7 26.14 -10.66 4.54
C PRO A 7 25.98 -11.80 5.56
N THR A 8 24.92 -11.76 6.35
CA THR A 8 24.57 -12.82 7.30
C THR A 8 23.47 -13.69 6.72
N THR A 9 23.69 -15.01 6.64
CA THR A 9 22.68 -15.96 6.16
C THR A 9 22.22 -16.87 7.29
N GLN A 10 20.92 -16.96 7.49
CA GLN A 10 20.27 -17.87 8.42
C GLN A 10 19.59 -19.00 7.64
N THR A 11 19.95 -20.25 7.95
CA THR A 11 19.17 -21.41 7.47
C THR A 11 17.95 -21.58 8.36
N LEU A 12 16.80 -21.86 7.76
CA LEU A 12 15.51 -21.89 8.44
C LEU A 12 14.84 -23.26 8.34
N LYS A 13 13.85 -23.48 9.21
CA LYS A 13 12.88 -24.56 9.03
C LYS A 13 12.05 -24.30 7.76
N ALA A 14 11.41 -25.33 7.25
CA ALA A 14 10.49 -25.19 6.11
C ALA A 14 9.34 -24.22 6.43
N PHE A 15 8.99 -23.41 5.44
CA PHE A 15 7.84 -22.50 5.48
C PHE A 15 7.22 -22.39 4.09
N ASN A 16 5.93 -22.11 4.01
CA ASN A 16 5.21 -21.88 2.75
C ASN A 16 4.54 -20.51 2.68
N ARG A 17 4.62 -19.73 3.77
CA ARG A 17 4.09 -18.36 3.83
C ARG A 17 5.19 -17.41 4.27
N VAL A 18 5.20 -16.21 3.71
CA VAL A 18 6.12 -15.14 4.09
C VAL A 18 5.32 -13.92 4.52
N GLN A 19 5.57 -13.45 5.73
CA GLN A 19 4.94 -12.28 6.30
C GLN A 19 6.00 -11.19 6.53
N VAL A 20 5.84 -10.03 5.92
CA VAL A 20 6.81 -8.93 5.98
C VAL A 20 6.20 -7.74 6.71
N CYS A 21 6.75 -7.45 7.89
CA CYS A 21 6.29 -6.38 8.76
C CYS A 21 7.37 -5.32 8.99
N ALA A 22 8.63 -5.69 8.76
CA ALA A 22 9.75 -4.78 8.87
C ALA A 22 9.70 -3.63 7.82
N PRO A 23 10.25 -2.45 8.12
CA PRO A 23 10.10 -1.24 7.29
C PRO A 23 11.13 -1.14 6.15
N PHE A 24 11.59 -2.28 5.62
CA PHE A 24 12.57 -2.33 4.54
C PHE A 24 12.18 -3.32 3.44
N ASN A 25 12.68 -3.02 2.24
CA ASN A 25 12.36 -3.77 1.03
C ASN A 25 12.92 -5.18 1.11
N THR A 26 12.14 -6.15 0.61
CA THR A 26 12.47 -7.58 0.69
C THR A 26 12.32 -8.24 -0.68
N LEU A 27 13.33 -9.02 -1.08
CA LEU A 27 13.29 -9.88 -2.25
C LEU A 27 12.99 -11.32 -1.83
N ILE A 28 12.01 -11.95 -2.46
CA ILE A 28 11.67 -13.37 -2.28
C ILE A 28 11.98 -14.09 -3.59
N GLN A 29 12.80 -15.14 -3.55
CA GLN A 29 13.26 -15.84 -4.76
C GLN A 29 13.31 -17.37 -4.58
N PRO A 30 13.22 -18.14 -5.67
CA PRO A 30 13.41 -19.59 -5.59
C PRO A 30 14.83 -19.96 -5.15
N SER A 31 14.98 -21.01 -4.35
CA SER A 31 16.29 -21.55 -3.95
C SER A 31 16.80 -22.60 -4.93
N SER A 32 18.10 -22.54 -5.24
CA SER A 32 18.83 -23.59 -5.97
C SER A 32 19.25 -24.69 -4.99
N GLY A 33 18.36 -25.61 -4.64
CA GLY A 33 18.73 -26.75 -3.79
C GLY A 33 17.72 -27.12 -2.71
N ASN A 34 16.46 -26.72 -2.85
CA ASN A 34 15.39 -26.97 -1.89
C ASN A 34 15.70 -26.47 -0.46
N THR A 35 16.51 -25.43 -0.34
CA THR A 35 16.87 -24.83 0.95
C THR A 35 15.91 -23.71 1.32
N TYR A 36 15.77 -23.47 2.62
CA TYR A 36 15.02 -22.36 3.21
C TYR A 36 16.01 -21.46 3.94
N SER A 37 16.12 -20.21 3.49
CA SER A 37 17.07 -19.27 4.09
C SER A 37 16.62 -17.82 4.01
N VAL A 38 17.19 -17.01 4.88
CA VAL A 38 17.12 -15.56 4.84
C VAL A 38 18.54 -15.00 4.91
N THR A 39 18.86 -14.09 3.99
CA THR A 39 20.14 -13.38 3.96
C THR A 39 19.90 -11.90 4.15
N ILE A 40 20.64 -11.29 5.08
CA ILE A 40 20.67 -9.84 5.32
C ILE A 40 22.07 -9.28 5.06
N ASP A 41 22.14 -8.30 4.16
CA ASP A 41 23.32 -7.47 3.88
C ASP A 41 23.02 -6.02 4.31
N ALA A 42 23.61 -5.59 5.42
CA ALA A 42 23.37 -4.30 6.07
C ALA A 42 24.48 -3.97 7.10
N GLU A 43 24.42 -2.77 7.71
CA GLU A 43 25.25 -2.41 8.86
C GLU A 43 24.86 -3.19 10.12
N GLN A 44 25.79 -3.34 11.06
CA GLN A 44 25.58 -4.15 12.28
C GLN A 44 24.35 -3.73 13.11
N PRO A 45 24.07 -2.43 13.35
CA PRO A 45 22.88 -2.04 14.11
C PRO A 45 21.56 -2.50 13.47
N VAL A 46 21.51 -2.57 12.14
CA VAL A 46 20.36 -3.09 11.40
C VAL A 46 20.26 -4.60 11.57
N LYS A 47 21.39 -5.32 11.50
CA LYS A 47 21.44 -6.77 11.71
C LYS A 47 21.03 -7.17 13.13
N ASP A 48 21.42 -6.38 14.13
CA ASP A 48 21.05 -6.60 15.53
C ASP A 48 19.55 -6.40 15.76
N ALA A 49 18.95 -5.45 15.04
CA ALA A 49 17.51 -5.19 15.05
C ALA A 49 16.71 -6.17 14.17
N PHE A 50 17.35 -6.81 13.20
CA PHE A 50 16.69 -7.72 12.26
C PHE A 50 16.27 -9.03 12.94
N LYS A 51 15.03 -9.46 12.69
CA LYS A 51 14.53 -10.75 13.20
C LYS A 51 13.79 -11.52 12.12
N ALA A 52 14.20 -12.77 11.92
CA ALA A 52 13.53 -13.74 11.07
C ALA A 52 13.16 -14.98 11.90
N ASN A 53 11.88 -15.35 11.93
CA ASN A 53 11.40 -16.50 12.68
C ASN A 53 10.40 -17.31 11.89
N VAL A 54 10.48 -18.64 11.98
CA VAL A 54 9.52 -19.56 11.37
C VAL A 54 8.63 -20.15 12.46
N ASN A 55 7.33 -19.86 12.40
CA ASN A 55 6.32 -20.44 13.27
C ASN A 55 5.11 -20.89 12.44
N ASN A 56 4.61 -22.10 12.65
CA ASN A 56 3.46 -22.65 11.92
C ASN A 56 3.58 -22.54 10.38
N ASN A 57 4.79 -22.81 9.84
CA ASN A 57 5.14 -22.67 8.42
C ASN A 57 5.05 -21.24 7.85
N ILE A 58 5.00 -20.23 8.73
CA ILE A 58 5.05 -18.81 8.38
C ILE A 58 6.43 -18.28 8.75
N LEU A 59 7.14 -17.75 7.77
CA LEU A 59 8.33 -16.93 8.01
C LEU A 59 7.88 -15.49 8.27
N SER A 60 8.12 -14.98 9.47
CA SER A 60 7.93 -13.56 9.82
C SER A 60 9.25 -12.81 9.69
N ILE A 61 9.24 -11.71 8.91
CA ILE A 61 10.34 -10.75 8.77
C ILE A 61 9.98 -9.49 9.57
N GLU A 62 10.71 -9.30 10.67
CA GLU A 62 10.44 -8.30 11.70
C GLU A 62 11.68 -7.43 11.95
N SER A 63 11.47 -6.30 12.64
CA SER A 63 12.55 -5.50 13.21
C SER A 63 12.24 -5.18 14.66
N VAL A 64 13.22 -5.33 15.54
CA VAL A 64 13.11 -5.05 16.98
C VAL A 64 14.07 -3.94 17.38
N GLY A 65 13.55 -2.98 18.15
CA GLY A 65 14.33 -1.86 18.63
C GLY A 65 14.68 -0.83 17.55
N ASN A 66 15.42 0.19 18.00
CA ASN A 66 15.74 1.35 17.19
C ASN A 66 17.01 1.12 16.38
N PHE A 67 17.03 1.60 15.14
CA PHE A 67 18.26 1.68 14.37
C PHE A 67 18.22 2.88 13.42
N GLN A 68 19.41 3.33 13.02
CA GLN A 68 19.58 4.32 11.97
C GLN A 68 20.65 3.79 11.02
N THR A 69 20.40 3.91 9.72
CA THR A 69 21.41 3.56 8.71
C THR A 69 21.31 4.49 7.51
N ALA A 70 22.47 4.85 6.97
CA ALA A 70 22.56 5.50 5.66
C ALA A 70 22.83 4.48 4.54
N GLN A 71 23.17 3.24 4.89
CA GLN A 71 23.56 2.20 3.93
C GLN A 71 22.32 1.42 3.44
N PRO A 72 22.42 0.78 2.26
CA PRO A 72 21.40 -0.14 1.79
C PRO A 72 21.19 -1.32 2.75
N ILE A 73 19.91 -1.66 2.96
CA ILE A 73 19.47 -2.86 3.65
C ILE A 73 18.95 -3.83 2.59
N LYS A 74 19.66 -4.94 2.36
CA LYS A 74 19.24 -5.97 1.42
C LYS A 74 18.77 -7.20 2.18
N VAL A 75 17.48 -7.51 2.08
CA VAL A 75 16.91 -8.73 2.66
C VAL A 75 16.44 -9.63 1.53
N THR A 76 16.99 -10.85 1.50
CA THR A 76 16.65 -11.87 0.52
C THR A 76 16.13 -13.12 1.21
N VAL A 77 14.91 -13.53 0.89
CA VAL A 77 14.28 -14.78 1.32
C VAL A 77 14.39 -15.79 0.20
N SER A 78 14.89 -16.98 0.48
CA SER A 78 15.00 -18.08 -0.49
C SER A 78 14.27 -19.33 0.01
N LEU A 79 13.46 -19.94 -0.86
CA LEU A 79 12.70 -21.16 -0.58
C LEU A 79 12.45 -21.96 -1.87
N PRO A 80 12.11 -23.25 -1.82
CA PRO A 80 11.89 -24.04 -3.03
C PRO A 80 10.73 -23.48 -3.88
N ALA A 81 10.87 -23.53 -5.21
CA ALA A 81 9.94 -22.95 -6.17
C ALA A 81 8.48 -23.40 -6.02
N SER A 82 8.26 -24.62 -5.53
CA SER A 82 6.93 -25.23 -5.35
C SER A 82 6.28 -24.96 -3.99
N GLN A 83 6.96 -24.23 -3.10
CA GLN A 83 6.59 -24.14 -1.69
C GLN A 83 5.95 -22.81 -1.32
N LEU A 84 6.18 -21.73 -2.07
CA LEU A 84 5.58 -20.43 -1.75
C LEU A 84 4.08 -20.42 -2.09
N GLN A 85 3.24 -20.31 -1.08
CA GLN A 85 1.77 -20.29 -1.20
C GLN A 85 1.16 -18.95 -0.81
N GLU A 86 1.83 -18.17 0.03
CA GLU A 86 1.29 -16.91 0.53
C GLU A 86 2.38 -15.87 0.79
N VAL A 87 2.07 -14.62 0.43
CA VAL A 87 2.86 -13.45 0.85
C VAL A 87 1.90 -12.42 1.45
N ASP A 88 2.16 -12.06 2.71
CA ASP A 88 1.45 -11.01 3.45
C ASP A 88 2.43 -9.87 3.76
N VAL A 89 2.08 -8.68 3.28
CA VAL A 89 2.85 -7.46 3.54
C VAL A 89 2.02 -6.56 4.43
N SER A 90 2.46 -6.39 5.67
CA SER A 90 1.81 -5.54 6.66
C SER A 90 2.75 -4.45 7.19
N SER A 91 3.79 -4.16 6.42
CA SER A 91 4.79 -3.13 6.73
C SER A 91 4.22 -1.72 6.50
N PRO A 92 4.58 -0.73 7.33
CA PRO A 92 4.18 0.65 7.11
C PRO A 92 4.81 1.27 5.85
N SER A 93 5.97 0.77 5.41
CA SER A 93 6.69 1.33 4.27
C SER A 93 7.73 0.34 3.72
N ALA A 94 7.28 -0.71 3.05
CA ALA A 94 8.16 -1.63 2.33
C ALA A 94 7.69 -1.88 0.90
N GLN A 95 8.65 -2.18 0.02
CA GLN A 95 8.41 -2.83 -1.25
C GLN A 95 8.84 -4.29 -1.14
N VAL A 96 7.90 -5.21 -1.34
CA VAL A 96 8.18 -6.65 -1.40
C VAL A 96 8.11 -7.10 -2.85
N THR A 97 9.20 -7.70 -3.34
CA THR A 97 9.27 -8.27 -4.68
C THR A 97 9.39 -9.78 -4.59
N VAL A 98 8.47 -10.50 -5.21
CA VAL A 98 8.56 -11.94 -5.45
C VAL A 98 9.08 -12.14 -6.88
N ALA A 99 10.27 -12.70 -7.01
CA ALA A 99 10.90 -13.00 -8.28
C ALA A 99 10.16 -14.12 -9.04
N GLY A 100 10.48 -14.26 -10.33
CA GLY A 100 9.96 -15.33 -11.19
C GLY A 100 10.42 -16.72 -10.80
N GLY A 101 9.65 -17.71 -11.24
CA GLY A 101 9.99 -19.13 -11.09
C GLY A 101 9.21 -19.87 -10.01
N PHE A 102 8.33 -19.19 -9.27
CA PHE A 102 7.44 -19.87 -8.33
C PHE A 102 6.25 -20.53 -9.05
N SER A 103 5.86 -21.71 -8.56
CA SER A 103 4.67 -22.41 -9.00
C SER A 103 3.90 -22.94 -7.79
N ALA A 104 2.59 -22.69 -7.74
CA ALA A 104 1.73 -23.12 -6.64
C ALA A 104 0.35 -23.54 -7.16
N ASN A 105 -0.28 -24.52 -6.51
CA ASN A 105 -1.65 -24.91 -6.86
C ASN A 105 -2.66 -23.80 -6.56
N SER A 106 -2.44 -23.11 -5.44
CA SER A 106 -3.11 -21.86 -5.11
C SER A 106 -2.10 -20.89 -4.51
N PHE A 107 -2.32 -19.60 -4.73
CA PHE A 107 -1.47 -18.55 -4.20
C PHE A 107 -2.32 -17.43 -3.58
N THR A 108 -1.92 -16.92 -2.42
CA THR A 108 -2.56 -15.76 -1.78
C THR A 108 -1.58 -14.59 -1.65
N ALA A 109 -1.96 -13.42 -2.15
CA ALA A 109 -1.24 -12.17 -1.97
C ALA A 109 -2.06 -11.23 -1.07
N VAL A 110 -1.50 -10.80 0.04
CA VAL A 110 -2.13 -9.86 0.98
C VAL A 110 -1.25 -8.62 1.12
N SER A 111 -1.86 -7.45 1.00
CA SER A 111 -1.23 -6.17 1.30
C SER A 111 -2.10 -5.36 2.24
N THR A 112 -1.54 -5.04 3.40
CA THR A 112 -2.11 -4.12 4.39
C THR A 112 -1.11 -2.96 4.63
N GLY A 113 -1.61 -1.78 4.97
CA GLY A 113 -0.77 -0.59 5.16
C GLY A 113 -0.39 0.11 3.85
N ASN A 114 0.80 0.72 3.79
CA ASN A 114 1.22 1.57 2.65
C ASN A 114 2.29 0.91 1.77
N SER A 115 2.40 -0.41 1.86
CA SER A 115 3.45 -1.18 1.18
C SER A 115 3.07 -1.58 -0.24
N ARG A 116 4.09 -1.71 -1.10
CA ARG A 116 3.93 -2.22 -2.46
C ARG A 116 4.29 -3.69 -2.51
N LEU A 117 3.44 -4.51 -3.11
CA LEU A 117 3.72 -5.92 -3.38
C LEU A 117 3.82 -6.17 -4.89
N SER A 118 4.88 -6.82 -5.34
CA SER A 118 5.10 -7.14 -6.75
C SER A 118 5.44 -8.61 -6.92
N LEU A 119 4.55 -9.37 -7.56
CA LEU A 119 4.74 -10.77 -7.92
C LEU A 119 5.02 -10.89 -9.41
N LEU A 120 6.21 -11.39 -9.74
CA LEU A 120 6.70 -11.42 -11.10
C LEU A 120 6.81 -12.88 -11.54
N GLY A 121 6.13 -13.28 -12.62
CA GLY A 121 6.31 -14.61 -13.21
C GLY A 121 5.81 -15.77 -12.36
N LEU A 122 4.69 -15.59 -11.65
CA LEU A 122 4.01 -16.63 -10.88
C LEU A 122 3.29 -17.63 -11.81
N ASN A 123 3.38 -18.93 -11.55
CA ASN A 123 2.53 -19.94 -12.21
C ASN A 123 1.54 -20.54 -11.22
N ALA A 124 0.27 -20.15 -11.29
CA ALA A 124 -0.74 -20.61 -10.35
C ALA A 124 -2.14 -20.74 -11.00
N PRO A 125 -2.80 -21.91 -10.90
CA PRO A 125 -4.18 -22.08 -11.36
C PRO A 125 -5.17 -21.16 -10.63
N THR A 126 -4.96 -20.92 -9.34
CA THR A 126 -5.84 -20.09 -8.52
C THR A 126 -5.03 -19.04 -7.75
N VAL A 127 -5.39 -17.77 -7.90
CA VAL A 127 -4.77 -16.67 -7.15
C VAL A 127 -5.82 -15.88 -6.40
N ASN A 128 -5.57 -15.61 -5.13
CA ASN A 128 -6.36 -14.70 -4.31
C ASN A 128 -5.55 -13.45 -3.99
N VAL A 129 -6.10 -12.26 -4.25
CA VAL A 129 -5.45 -10.97 -4.03
C VAL A 129 -6.29 -10.14 -3.08
N GLN A 130 -5.72 -9.73 -1.96
CA GLN A 130 -6.39 -8.93 -0.94
C GLN A 130 -5.59 -7.66 -0.69
N ASN A 131 -6.21 -6.51 -0.99
CA ASN A 131 -5.67 -5.20 -0.69
C ASN A 131 -6.62 -4.45 0.24
N SER A 132 -6.18 -4.18 1.46
CA SER A 132 -6.84 -3.24 2.38
C SER A 132 -5.99 -1.99 2.61
N GLY A 133 -4.82 -1.91 1.99
CA GLY A 133 -3.85 -0.83 2.13
C GLY A 133 -4.00 0.29 1.10
N THR A 134 -3.06 1.23 1.15
CA THR A 134 -2.92 2.32 0.18
C THR A 134 -1.89 2.02 -0.91
N GLY A 135 -1.03 1.02 -0.70
CA GLY A 135 0.00 0.65 -1.66
C GLY A 135 -0.52 -0.21 -2.81
N ASP A 136 0.17 -0.12 -3.94
CA ASP A 136 -0.19 -0.88 -5.14
C ASP A 136 0.23 -2.34 -5.04
N MET A 137 -0.53 -3.21 -5.69
CA MET A 137 -0.16 -4.61 -5.90
C MET A 137 0.01 -4.87 -7.38
N LEU A 138 1.09 -5.54 -7.78
CA LEU A 138 1.24 -6.11 -9.12
C LEU A 138 1.32 -7.62 -9.02
N VAL A 139 0.45 -8.32 -9.75
CA VAL A 139 0.45 -9.77 -9.87
C VAL A 139 0.59 -10.14 -11.34
N ARG A 140 1.71 -10.73 -11.72
CA ARG A 140 2.00 -11.09 -13.11
C ARG A 140 2.46 -12.53 -13.24
N GLY A 141 1.95 -13.24 -14.23
CA GLY A 141 2.39 -14.61 -14.48
C GLY A 141 1.52 -15.40 -15.45
N ASN A 142 1.50 -16.73 -15.29
CA ASN A 142 0.50 -17.60 -15.89
C ASN A 142 -0.54 -17.94 -14.83
N LEU A 143 -1.65 -17.20 -14.85
CA LEU A 143 -2.66 -17.23 -13.79
C LEU A 143 -3.94 -17.83 -14.34
N GLY A 144 -4.49 -18.87 -13.71
CA GLY A 144 -5.75 -19.47 -14.16
C GLY A 144 -6.95 -18.55 -13.86
N GLN A 145 -7.47 -18.66 -12.65
CA GLN A 145 -8.51 -17.80 -12.07
C GLN A 145 -7.90 -16.88 -11.01
N VAL A 146 -8.32 -15.61 -11.00
CA VAL A 146 -7.89 -14.63 -10.01
C VAL A 146 -9.11 -14.06 -9.28
N SER A 147 -9.11 -14.13 -7.95
CA SER A 147 -10.07 -13.45 -7.08
C SER A 147 -9.40 -12.21 -6.48
N VAL A 148 -10.08 -11.06 -6.51
CA VAL A 148 -9.57 -9.78 -6.04
C VAL A 148 -10.54 -9.17 -5.04
N SER A 149 -10.05 -8.87 -3.84
CA SER A 149 -10.72 -8.01 -2.87
C SER A 149 -9.90 -6.74 -2.70
N ASN A 150 -10.40 -5.60 -3.17
CA ASN A 150 -9.76 -4.30 -2.97
C ASN A 150 -10.68 -3.39 -2.14
N GLN A 151 -10.34 -3.26 -0.86
CA GLN A 151 -11.02 -2.41 0.11
C GLN A 151 -10.23 -1.12 0.37
N GLY A 152 -8.98 -1.08 -0.09
CA GLY A 152 -8.07 0.03 0.09
C GLY A 152 -8.18 1.12 -0.97
N THR A 153 -7.14 1.94 -1.05
CA THR A 153 -7.01 3.03 -2.04
C THR A 153 -5.98 2.72 -3.13
N GLY A 154 -5.13 1.70 -2.91
CA GLY A 154 -4.11 1.28 -3.86
C GLY A 154 -4.69 0.64 -5.13
N THR A 155 -3.91 0.66 -6.21
CA THR A 155 -4.30 0.01 -7.46
C THR A 155 -3.77 -1.43 -7.51
N VAL A 156 -4.63 -2.37 -7.89
CA VAL A 156 -4.25 -3.77 -8.11
C VAL A 156 -4.12 -4.02 -9.61
N TYR A 157 -2.89 -4.32 -10.05
CA TYR A 157 -2.55 -4.67 -11.41
C TYR A 157 -2.43 -6.19 -11.53
N ILE A 158 -3.09 -6.77 -12.51
CA ILE A 158 -3.09 -8.21 -12.78
C ILE A 158 -2.77 -8.42 -14.25
N SER A 159 -1.78 -9.27 -14.54
CA SER A 159 -1.36 -9.56 -15.92
C SER A 159 -1.14 -11.06 -16.14
N GLY A 160 -1.70 -11.56 -17.24
CA GLY A 160 -1.54 -12.96 -17.67
C GLY A 160 -2.60 -13.93 -17.15
N VAL A 161 -3.82 -13.44 -16.90
CA VAL A 161 -4.98 -14.28 -16.53
C VAL A 161 -5.51 -15.04 -17.74
N GLN A 162 -5.77 -16.34 -17.58
CA GLN A 162 -6.16 -17.25 -18.67
C GLN A 162 -7.67 -17.44 -18.79
N SER A 163 -8.42 -17.46 -17.68
CA SER A 163 -9.85 -17.82 -17.70
C SER A 163 -10.77 -16.79 -17.05
N ARG A 164 -10.56 -16.42 -15.79
CA ARG A 164 -11.55 -15.64 -15.03
C ARG A 164 -10.91 -14.71 -14.00
N VAL A 165 -11.49 -13.53 -13.85
CA VAL A 165 -11.22 -12.58 -12.77
C VAL A 165 -12.52 -12.27 -12.03
N ASP A 166 -12.56 -12.56 -10.74
CA ASP A 166 -13.66 -12.19 -9.85
C ASP A 166 -13.24 -11.00 -8.99
N ILE A 167 -13.96 -9.88 -9.09
CA ILE A 167 -13.58 -8.61 -8.48
C ILE A 167 -14.60 -8.19 -7.41
N SER A 168 -14.12 -7.83 -6.23
CA SER A 168 -14.88 -7.17 -5.17
C SER A 168 -14.19 -5.86 -4.79
N LEU A 169 -14.75 -4.73 -5.22
CA LEU A 169 -14.28 -3.40 -4.84
C LEU A 169 -15.23 -2.77 -3.82
N SER A 170 -14.71 -2.41 -2.65
CA SER A 170 -15.42 -1.60 -1.67
C SER A 170 -14.67 -0.30 -1.31
N GLY A 171 -13.40 -0.19 -1.71
CA GLY A 171 -12.58 1.00 -1.50
C GLY A 171 -12.64 2.00 -2.67
N THR A 172 -11.66 2.89 -2.71
CA THR A 172 -11.48 3.87 -3.79
C THR A 172 -10.44 3.44 -4.83
N GLY A 173 -9.72 2.35 -4.55
CA GLY A 173 -8.69 1.79 -5.42
C GLY A 173 -9.26 1.16 -6.69
N ASN A 174 -8.43 1.10 -7.73
CA ASN A 174 -8.80 0.54 -9.03
C ASN A 174 -8.26 -0.88 -9.20
N VAL A 175 -8.85 -1.63 -10.13
CA VAL A 175 -8.28 -2.89 -10.63
C VAL A 175 -7.97 -2.74 -12.12
N VAL A 176 -6.77 -3.18 -12.50
CA VAL A 176 -6.27 -3.12 -13.86
C VAL A 176 -5.95 -4.53 -14.32
N VAL A 177 -6.64 -5.01 -15.36
CA VAL A 177 -6.55 -6.38 -15.86
C VAL A 177 -5.96 -6.42 -17.28
N ASP A 178 -4.75 -6.95 -17.39
CA ASP A 178 -4.14 -7.35 -18.65
C ASP A 178 -4.38 -8.85 -18.89
N ALA A 179 -5.49 -9.15 -19.56
CA ALA A 179 -5.94 -10.52 -19.83
C ALA A 179 -5.08 -11.19 -20.91
N ALA A 180 -4.79 -12.49 -20.76
CA ALA A 180 -3.95 -13.22 -21.71
C ALA A 180 -4.61 -13.40 -23.08
N ASN A 181 -5.95 -13.42 -23.13
CA ASN A 181 -6.73 -13.65 -24.35
C ASN A 181 -8.12 -12.97 -24.27
N GLY A 182 -8.85 -12.95 -25.37
CA GLY A 182 -10.17 -12.30 -25.47
C GLY A 182 -11.34 -13.04 -24.80
N ASN A 183 -11.14 -14.27 -24.31
CA ASN A 183 -12.19 -15.09 -23.70
C ASN A 183 -12.26 -14.94 -22.17
N VAL A 184 -11.33 -14.20 -21.56
CA VAL A 184 -11.30 -14.00 -20.12
C VAL A 184 -12.57 -13.30 -19.64
N GLN A 185 -13.22 -13.89 -18.64
CA GLN A 185 -14.40 -13.34 -17.99
C GLN A 185 -13.99 -12.48 -16.80
N ILE A 186 -14.43 -11.22 -16.77
CA ILE A 186 -14.15 -10.27 -15.69
C ILE A 186 -15.49 -9.93 -15.03
N THR A 187 -15.76 -10.53 -13.88
CA THR A 187 -17.06 -10.45 -13.19
C THR A 187 -16.90 -9.94 -11.77
N GLY A 188 -18.00 -9.54 -11.13
CA GLY A 188 -18.03 -9.20 -9.70
C GLY A 188 -18.80 -7.93 -9.39
N SER A 189 -18.41 -7.24 -8.31
CA SER A 189 -19.10 -6.06 -7.80
C SER A 189 -18.13 -4.93 -7.41
N ALA A 190 -18.53 -3.69 -7.69
CA ALA A 190 -17.86 -2.47 -7.27
C ALA A 190 -18.84 -1.56 -6.51
N ASN A 191 -18.78 -1.65 -5.19
CA ASN A 191 -19.58 -0.89 -4.25
C ASN A 191 -18.88 0.40 -3.77
N GLY A 192 -17.58 0.54 -4.05
CA GLY A 192 -16.83 1.77 -3.82
C GLY A 192 -16.81 2.71 -5.02
N THR A 193 -15.89 3.67 -5.02
CA THR A 193 -15.70 4.62 -6.14
C THR A 193 -14.65 4.15 -7.16
N GLY A 194 -13.99 3.02 -6.89
CA GLY A 194 -13.02 2.41 -7.80
C GLY A 194 -13.64 1.83 -9.07
N GLY A 195 -12.85 1.78 -10.14
CA GLY A 195 -13.22 1.18 -11.43
C GLY A 195 -12.34 0.00 -11.84
N VAL A 196 -12.75 -0.65 -12.92
CA VAL A 196 -12.04 -1.76 -13.55
C VAL A 196 -11.61 -1.34 -14.95
N LYS A 197 -10.29 -1.30 -15.18
CA LYS A 197 -9.71 -1.12 -16.51
C LYS A 197 -9.20 -2.44 -17.03
N TYR A 198 -9.43 -2.72 -18.31
CA TYR A 198 -8.99 -3.97 -18.91
C TYR A 198 -8.63 -3.80 -20.38
N ASN A 199 -7.72 -4.60 -20.91
CA ASN A 199 -7.32 -4.49 -22.31
C ASN A 199 -8.16 -5.34 -23.27
N ARG A 200 -8.56 -6.53 -22.83
CA ARG A 200 -9.34 -7.51 -23.59
C ARG A 200 -10.10 -8.44 -22.64
N GLY A 201 -11.05 -9.19 -23.17
CA GLY A 201 -11.95 -10.03 -22.38
C GLY A 201 -13.38 -9.49 -22.36
N GLN A 202 -14.23 -10.09 -21.53
CA GLN A 202 -15.63 -9.72 -21.34
C GLN A 202 -15.82 -9.22 -19.91
N CYS A 203 -16.13 -7.94 -19.74
CA CYS A 203 -16.31 -7.34 -18.42
C CYS A 203 -17.78 -7.11 -18.09
N SER A 204 -18.23 -7.68 -16.98
CA SER A 204 -19.59 -7.59 -16.45
C SER A 204 -19.58 -7.34 -14.93
N VAL A 205 -18.72 -6.40 -14.50
CA VAL A 205 -18.65 -5.99 -13.09
C VAL A 205 -19.82 -5.05 -12.80
N GLN A 206 -20.61 -5.40 -11.80
CA GLN A 206 -21.77 -4.62 -11.36
C GLN A 206 -21.32 -3.48 -10.46
N SER A 207 -21.94 -2.30 -10.57
CA SER A 207 -21.73 -1.22 -9.60
C SER A 207 -23.02 -0.50 -9.29
N VAL A 208 -23.21 -0.21 -8.01
CA VAL A 208 -24.31 0.62 -7.52
C VAL A 208 -24.20 2.09 -7.99
N PHE A 209 -22.99 2.52 -8.38
CA PHE A 209 -22.73 3.87 -8.89
C PHE A 209 -22.49 3.92 -10.41
N GLY A 210 -22.58 2.79 -11.12
CA GLY A 210 -22.20 2.67 -12.53
C GLY A 210 -22.93 3.62 -13.47
N ALA A 211 -24.20 3.95 -13.17
CA ALA A 211 -25.01 4.89 -13.95
C ALA A 211 -24.54 6.35 -13.84
N PHE A 212 -23.84 6.72 -12.76
CA PHE A 212 -23.42 8.10 -12.51
C PHE A 212 -22.01 8.40 -13.01
N PHE A 213 -21.10 7.42 -13.05
CA PHE A 213 -19.67 7.63 -13.34
C PHE A 213 -19.17 6.99 -14.65
N GLY A 214 -20.06 6.66 -15.59
CA GLY A 214 -19.65 6.24 -16.94
C GLY A 214 -19.27 4.76 -17.06
N GLY A 215 -19.82 3.89 -16.22
CA GLY A 215 -19.62 2.45 -16.27
C GLY A 215 -18.38 1.95 -15.52
N THR A 216 -18.49 0.79 -14.87
CA THR A 216 -17.43 0.20 -14.04
C THR A 216 -16.32 -0.46 -14.86
N CYS A 217 -16.67 -0.89 -16.07
CA CYS A 217 -15.79 -1.59 -16.99
C CYS A 217 -15.32 -0.63 -18.09
N GLN A 218 -14.06 -0.20 -18.03
CA GLN A 218 -13.45 0.62 -19.07
C GLN A 218 -12.42 -0.20 -19.86
N GLN A 219 -12.70 -0.46 -21.13
CA GLN A 219 -11.74 -1.13 -21.99
C GLN A 219 -10.68 -0.14 -22.51
N ASP A 220 -9.40 -0.49 -22.38
CA ASP A 220 -8.26 0.23 -22.93
C ASP A 220 -7.27 -0.75 -23.60
N PRO A 221 -7.27 -0.87 -24.94
CA PRO A 221 -6.36 -1.76 -25.66
C PRO A 221 -4.87 -1.46 -25.43
N ASN A 222 -4.53 -0.24 -25.02
CA ASN A 222 -3.16 0.23 -24.80
C ASN A 222 -2.78 0.27 -23.32
N LEU A 223 -3.45 -0.55 -22.51
CA LEU A 223 -3.23 -0.64 -21.08
C LEU A 223 -1.74 -0.83 -20.75
N SER A 224 -1.19 0.10 -19.96
CA SER A 224 0.20 0.07 -19.52
C SER A 224 0.29 -0.51 -18.11
N VAL A 225 0.89 -1.69 -17.98
CA VAL A 225 1.24 -2.28 -16.69
C VAL A 225 2.60 -1.73 -16.24
N PRO A 226 2.73 -1.21 -15.01
CA PRO A 226 3.97 -0.59 -14.56
C PRO A 226 5.13 -1.59 -14.59
N LYS A 227 6.28 -1.13 -15.09
CA LYS A 227 7.54 -1.88 -14.97
C LYS A 227 7.97 -1.84 -13.50
N VAL A 228 8.20 -3.00 -12.90
CA VAL A 228 8.72 -3.09 -11.54
C VAL A 228 10.23 -2.91 -11.59
N VAL A 229 10.69 -1.91 -10.85
CA VAL A 229 12.09 -1.78 -10.46
C VAL A 229 12.11 -2.04 -8.96
N SER A 230 12.96 -2.97 -8.54
CA SER A 230 13.17 -3.25 -7.13
C SER A 230 14.27 -2.33 -6.62
N TYR A 231 14.04 -1.77 -5.43
CA TYR A 231 15.00 -0.91 -4.74
C TYR A 231 15.37 -1.51 -3.40
N TRP A 232 16.56 -1.19 -2.89
CA TRP A 232 16.90 -1.47 -1.50
C TRP A 232 16.61 -0.25 -0.64
N THR A 233 16.10 -0.48 0.56
CA THR A 233 15.85 0.59 1.52
C THR A 233 17.18 1.12 2.05
N CYS A 234 17.32 2.43 2.17
CA CYS A 234 18.47 3.08 2.78
C CYS A 234 18.05 4.40 3.44
N GLY A 235 18.96 5.03 4.19
CA GLY A 235 18.71 6.36 4.76
C GLY A 235 17.56 6.42 5.75
N ILE A 236 17.25 5.33 6.46
CA ILE A 236 16.11 5.26 7.38
C ILE A 236 16.52 5.37 8.84
N VAL A 237 15.63 5.96 9.63
CA VAL A 237 15.61 5.89 11.10
C VAL A 237 14.35 5.13 11.48
N ALA A 238 14.54 3.93 12.04
CA ALA A 238 13.46 3.12 12.57
C ALA A 238 13.38 3.30 14.09
N GLN A 239 12.19 3.62 14.59
CA GLN A 239 11.90 3.78 16.01
C GLN A 239 10.83 2.79 16.45
N GLY A 240 11.07 2.05 17.53
CA GLY A 240 10.14 1.05 18.05
C GLY A 240 10.35 -0.34 17.47
N SER A 241 9.30 -1.17 17.48
CA SER A 241 9.37 -2.54 16.96
C SER A 241 8.30 -2.79 15.92
N PHE A 242 8.70 -3.40 14.80
CA PHE A 242 7.84 -3.77 13.68
C PHE A 242 7.66 -5.27 13.69
N GLN A 243 6.66 -5.72 14.44
CA GLN A 243 6.32 -7.12 14.64
C GLN A 243 5.00 -7.44 13.96
N CYS A 244 4.87 -8.66 13.45
CA CYS A 244 3.67 -9.05 12.71
C CYS A 244 2.44 -9.27 13.60
N ASN A 245 2.68 -9.51 14.89
CA ASN A 245 1.62 -9.63 15.90
C ASN A 245 1.76 -8.47 16.90
N ASN A 246 1.03 -7.38 16.67
CA ASN A 246 0.92 -6.23 17.59
C ASN A 246 2.14 -5.30 17.69
N GLY A 247 2.95 -5.18 16.63
CA GLY A 247 4.04 -4.20 16.60
C GLY A 247 3.57 -2.75 16.65
N GLN A 248 4.21 -1.92 17.48
CA GLN A 248 4.11 -0.47 17.44
C GLN A 248 5.48 0.08 17.06
N GLY A 249 5.62 0.52 15.81
CA GLY A 249 6.86 1.08 15.27
C GLY A 249 6.54 2.28 14.39
N GLY A 250 7.42 3.28 14.40
CA GLY A 250 7.38 4.47 13.56
C GLY A 250 8.62 4.54 12.68
N VAL A 251 8.45 4.87 11.40
CA VAL A 251 9.54 5.02 10.43
C VAL A 251 9.68 6.49 10.09
N SER A 252 10.91 7.01 10.09
CA SER A 252 11.22 8.31 9.52
C SER A 252 12.45 8.21 8.61
N VAL A 253 12.57 9.18 7.71
CA VAL A 253 13.68 9.24 6.74
C VAL A 253 14.74 10.17 7.32
N SER A 254 15.99 9.70 7.36
CA SER A 254 17.12 10.51 7.79
C SER A 254 17.51 11.46 6.67
N GLY A 255 17.17 12.75 6.78
CA GLY A 255 17.48 13.78 5.78
C GLY A 255 18.98 14.13 5.61
N ASN A 256 19.92 13.30 6.07
CA ASN A 256 21.35 13.60 6.07
C ASN A 256 22.08 13.14 4.81
N GLY A 257 21.45 13.26 3.64
CA GLY A 257 22.02 12.89 2.35
C GLY A 257 21.94 14.02 1.33
N VAL A 258 23.10 14.62 1.02
CA VAL A 258 23.39 15.69 0.05
C VAL A 258 23.42 17.11 0.66
N ALA A 259 24.63 17.61 0.88
CA ALA A 259 24.90 19.00 1.26
C ALA A 259 24.40 19.95 0.15
N GLY A 260 23.30 20.66 0.41
CA GLY A 260 22.75 21.66 -0.51
C GLY A 260 21.31 22.10 -0.25
N VAL A 261 20.55 21.39 0.59
CA VAL A 261 19.17 21.78 0.95
C VAL A 261 19.03 21.74 2.47
N ALA A 262 18.55 22.84 3.07
CA ALA A 262 18.35 22.94 4.51
C ALA A 262 17.37 21.85 5.00
N PRO A 263 17.72 21.09 6.05
CA PRO A 263 16.82 20.05 6.57
C PRO A 263 15.60 20.68 7.23
N ASN A 264 14.41 20.25 6.81
CA ASN A 264 13.16 20.55 7.51
C ASN A 264 12.95 19.49 8.61
N GLN A 265 12.48 19.90 9.79
CA GLN A 265 12.50 19.07 11.00
C GLN A 265 11.67 17.79 10.86
N GLY A 266 12.23 16.67 11.31
CA GLY A 266 11.64 15.33 11.19
C GLY A 266 10.34 15.20 11.95
N GLN A 267 9.30 14.71 11.27
CA GLN A 267 8.06 14.26 11.89
C GLN A 267 8.14 12.75 12.14
N SER A 268 7.93 12.33 13.38
CA SER A 268 7.69 10.92 13.72
C SER A 268 6.20 10.61 13.51
N ILE A 269 5.90 9.54 12.78
CA ILE A 269 4.53 9.02 12.64
C ILE A 269 4.42 7.78 13.52
N GLN A 270 3.54 7.84 14.52
CA GLN A 270 3.19 6.69 15.36
C GLN A 270 2.04 5.94 14.68
N PHE A 271 2.30 4.71 14.25
CA PHE A 271 1.27 3.86 13.68
C PHE A 271 0.49 3.20 14.83
N GLY A 272 -0.77 3.63 15.02
CA GLY A 272 -1.69 2.93 15.90
C GLY A 272 -2.12 1.61 15.27
N SER A 273 -1.83 0.49 15.92
CA SER A 273 -2.32 -0.83 15.51
C SER A 273 -3.84 -0.91 15.75
N GLY A 274 -4.63 -0.44 14.79
CA GLY A 274 -6.04 -0.84 14.70
C GLY A 274 -6.04 -2.33 14.36
N GLY A 275 -6.34 -3.18 15.34
CA GLY A 275 -6.37 -4.64 15.14
C GLY A 275 -7.34 -5.01 14.03
N ALA A 276 -6.83 -5.29 12.84
CA ALA A 276 -7.57 -5.94 11.79
C ALA A 276 -7.78 -7.39 12.23
N THR A 277 -8.91 -7.67 12.87
CA THR A 277 -9.38 -9.04 13.04
C THR A 277 -9.71 -9.56 11.65
N SER A 278 -9.01 -10.60 11.21
CA SER A 278 -9.36 -11.37 10.03
C SER A 278 -10.70 -12.06 10.29
N THR A 279 -11.80 -11.41 9.89
CA THR A 279 -13.11 -12.07 9.90
C THR A 279 -13.12 -13.11 8.79
N ALA A 280 -13.07 -14.39 9.20
CA ALA A 280 -13.40 -15.50 8.31
C ALA A 280 -14.86 -15.34 7.87
N PHE A 281 -15.07 -14.94 6.61
CA PHE A 281 -16.42 -14.90 6.03
C PHE A 281 -16.88 -16.33 5.74
N SER A 282 -17.87 -16.79 6.50
CA SER A 282 -18.70 -17.94 6.11
C SER A 282 -19.83 -17.44 5.22
N SER A 283 -19.93 -17.99 4.01
CA SER A 283 -20.98 -17.67 3.06
C SER A 283 -22.28 -18.35 3.47
N GLY A 284 -23.13 -17.64 4.21
CA GLY A 284 -24.52 -18.01 4.47
C GLY A 284 -25.43 -17.44 3.39
N SER A 285 -25.85 -18.27 2.44
CA SER A 285 -26.93 -18.01 1.51
C SER A 285 -28.27 -18.06 2.22
N GLN A 286 -29.04 -16.96 2.30
CA GLN A 286 -30.52 -17.01 2.27
C GLN A 286 -31.12 -15.72 1.70
N SER A 287 -32.03 -15.96 0.75
CA SER A 287 -32.99 -15.08 0.11
C SER A 287 -34.10 -14.59 1.03
N ALA A 288 -34.58 -13.35 0.84
CA ALA A 288 -35.99 -13.05 0.55
C ALA A 288 -36.23 -11.53 0.50
N PHE A 289 -36.75 -11.07 -0.64
CA PHE A 289 -37.46 -9.81 -0.75
C PHE A 289 -38.86 -9.98 -0.14
N SER A 290 -39.28 -9.03 0.69
CA SER A 290 -40.70 -8.77 0.91
C SER A 290 -40.91 -7.28 1.20
N SER A 291 -41.55 -6.64 0.23
CA SER A 291 -42.14 -5.32 0.27
C SER A 291 -43.38 -5.28 1.17
N SER A 292 -43.50 -4.30 2.05
CA SER A 292 -44.79 -3.85 2.56
C SER A 292 -44.76 -2.37 2.97
N SER A 293 -45.69 -1.63 2.36
CA SER A 293 -46.07 -0.24 2.57
C SER A 293 -46.85 -0.01 3.88
N SER A 294 -46.64 1.14 4.54
CA SER A 294 -47.57 1.92 5.40
C SER A 294 -46.76 2.70 6.44
N GLN A 295 -47.10 3.84 7.02
CA GLN A 295 -48.08 4.93 6.85
C GLN A 295 -47.70 5.94 7.98
N ALA A 296 -48.23 7.16 7.90
CA ALA A 296 -47.93 8.33 8.72
C ALA A 296 -48.05 8.18 10.25
N GLY A 297 -47.38 9.11 10.95
CA GLY A 297 -47.53 9.43 12.38
C GLY A 297 -46.15 9.74 12.97
N GLY A 298 -45.85 10.84 13.66
CA GLY A 298 -46.61 11.85 14.35
C GLY A 298 -45.62 12.43 15.36
N GLY A 299 -45.42 13.75 15.36
CA GLY A 299 -44.36 14.42 16.11
C GLY A 299 -44.52 14.29 17.63
N GLY A 300 -43.38 14.18 18.32
CA GLY A 300 -43.27 14.24 19.78
C GLY A 300 -41.85 14.65 20.15
N ALA A 301 -41.61 15.95 20.24
CA ALA A 301 -40.35 16.52 20.68
C ALA A 301 -40.31 16.55 22.22
N SER A 302 -39.48 15.71 22.84
CA SER A 302 -39.08 15.84 24.23
C SER A 302 -37.68 16.45 24.29
N GLY A 303 -37.62 17.74 24.62
CA GLY A 303 -36.37 18.47 24.84
C GLY A 303 -35.68 18.00 26.11
N GLN A 304 -34.44 17.53 25.97
CA GLN A 304 -33.49 17.43 27.08
C GLN A 304 -32.53 18.61 26.98
N THR A 305 -32.61 19.50 27.96
CA THR A 305 -31.69 20.62 28.16
C THR A 305 -30.43 20.09 28.83
N ALA A 306 -29.34 19.99 28.07
CA ALA A 306 -28.02 19.75 28.63
C ALA A 306 -27.32 21.09 28.89
N THR A 307 -27.17 21.44 30.16
CA THR A 307 -26.34 22.55 30.64
C THR A 307 -24.87 22.13 30.57
N LEU A 308 -24.10 22.74 29.66
CA LEU A 308 -22.63 22.69 29.68
C LEU A 308 -22.11 24.00 30.25
N SER A 309 -21.51 23.92 31.43
CA SER A 309 -20.70 25.00 32.01
C SER A 309 -19.23 24.80 31.69
N ASN A 310 -18.50 25.91 31.74
CA ASN A 310 -17.03 26.07 31.74
C ASN A 310 -16.34 26.21 30.38
N GLY A 311 -16.32 27.46 29.91
CA GLY A 311 -15.11 28.29 29.97
C GLY A 311 -13.82 27.70 29.39
N GLN A 312 -13.67 27.78 28.07
CA GLN A 312 -12.36 27.88 27.42
C GLN A 312 -12.44 28.94 26.33
N GLY A 313 -11.63 30.00 26.48
CA GLY A 313 -11.54 31.09 25.53
C GLY A 313 -10.90 30.60 24.23
N PHE A 314 -11.63 30.68 23.12
CA PHE A 314 -11.09 30.48 21.79
C PHE A 314 -10.23 31.69 21.41
N GLY A 315 -8.91 31.51 21.37
CA GLY A 315 -8.00 32.48 20.77
C GLY A 315 -8.11 32.40 19.25
N LEU A 316 -8.95 33.23 18.64
CA LEU A 316 -8.99 33.40 17.19
C LEU A 316 -7.69 34.08 16.74
N SER A 317 -6.90 33.40 15.91
CA SER A 317 -5.78 34.04 15.22
C SER A 317 -6.33 35.12 14.28
N ALA A 318 -5.82 36.34 14.40
CA ALA A 318 -6.25 37.46 13.59
C ALA A 318 -5.95 37.18 12.11
N SER A 319 -6.99 37.09 11.28
CA SER A 319 -6.84 37.09 9.82
C SER A 319 -6.20 38.40 9.38
N GLY A 320 -5.21 38.34 8.49
CA GLY A 320 -4.62 39.53 7.88
C GLY A 320 -5.68 40.44 7.26
N THR A 321 -5.44 41.75 7.28
CA THR A 321 -6.37 42.74 6.73
C THR A 321 -6.44 42.61 5.19
N PRO A 322 -7.64 42.48 4.60
CA PRO A 322 -7.80 42.48 3.16
C PRO A 322 -7.22 43.74 2.52
N GLY A 323 -6.69 43.60 1.30
CA GLY A 323 -6.22 44.73 0.50
C GLY A 323 -7.36 45.66 0.09
N THR A 324 -7.03 46.91 -0.24
CA THR A 324 -8.01 47.88 -0.73
C THR A 324 -8.40 47.56 -2.18
N PRO A 325 -9.70 47.55 -2.53
CA PRO A 325 -10.14 47.37 -3.91
C PRO A 325 -9.59 48.46 -4.84
N GLY A 326 -9.25 48.07 -6.07
CA GLY A 326 -8.83 49.01 -7.12
C GLY A 326 -9.99 49.85 -7.64
N THR A 327 -9.67 50.92 -8.36
CA THR A 327 -10.67 51.78 -9.00
C THR A 327 -10.94 51.32 -10.42
N SER A 328 -12.22 51.24 -10.81
CA SER A 328 -12.61 50.93 -12.18
C SER A 328 -12.19 52.06 -13.13
N GLY A 329 -11.62 51.69 -14.28
CA GLY A 329 -11.28 52.64 -15.33
C GLY A 329 -12.49 53.05 -16.17
N SER A 330 -12.38 54.18 -16.86
CA SER A 330 -13.35 54.62 -17.87
C SER A 330 -13.09 53.92 -19.22
N PRO A 331 -14.07 53.84 -20.15
CA PRO A 331 -13.86 53.22 -21.45
C PRO A 331 -12.65 53.83 -22.19
N GLY A 332 -11.66 52.99 -22.51
CA GLY A 332 -10.43 53.40 -23.18
C GLY A 332 -9.21 53.57 -22.26
N THR A 333 -9.37 53.57 -20.94
CA THR A 333 -8.25 53.59 -19.98
C THR A 333 -8.42 52.53 -18.90
N PRO A 334 -7.46 51.59 -18.75
CA PRO A 334 -7.51 50.60 -17.67
C PRO A 334 -7.53 51.27 -16.29
N GLY A 335 -8.33 50.73 -15.39
CA GLY A 335 -8.37 51.17 -13.99
C GLY A 335 -7.10 50.82 -13.22
N THR A 336 -6.90 51.47 -12.07
CA THR A 336 -5.75 51.20 -11.20
C THR A 336 -6.00 49.97 -10.34
N PRO A 337 -5.11 48.95 -10.36
CA PRO A 337 -5.22 47.79 -9.47
C PRO A 337 -5.22 48.18 -7.99
N GLY A 338 -5.93 47.41 -7.18
CA GLY A 338 -5.98 47.58 -5.72
C GLY A 338 -4.67 47.22 -5.03
N GLY A 339 -4.49 47.72 -3.81
CA GLY A 339 -3.32 47.40 -2.99
C GLY A 339 -3.38 45.96 -2.48
N THR A 340 -2.25 45.25 -2.44
CA THR A 340 -2.17 43.91 -1.84
C THR A 340 -2.33 43.99 -0.33
N GLY A 341 -3.19 43.13 0.25
CA GLY A 341 -3.36 43.05 1.70
C GLY A 341 -2.11 42.56 2.42
N THR A 342 -2.01 42.88 3.71
CA THR A 342 -0.88 42.46 4.56
C THR A 342 -1.12 41.04 5.08
N PRO A 343 -0.20 40.08 4.86
CA PRO A 343 -0.30 38.77 5.49
C PRO A 343 -0.33 38.90 7.01
N GLY A 344 -1.18 38.12 7.69
CA GLY A 344 -1.22 38.08 9.15
C GLY A 344 0.12 37.61 9.72
N THR A 345 0.48 38.13 10.90
CA THR A 345 1.69 37.72 11.63
C THR A 345 1.59 36.23 11.97
N PRO A 346 2.61 35.40 11.66
CA PRO A 346 2.62 33.99 12.05
C PRO A 346 2.46 33.87 13.56
N GLY A 347 1.40 33.22 14.02
CA GLY A 347 1.19 32.95 15.43
C GLY A 347 2.32 32.07 15.96
N GLY A 348 2.97 32.51 17.04
CA GLY A 348 3.90 31.68 17.79
C GLY A 348 3.14 30.50 18.40
N SER A 349 3.39 29.29 17.90
CA SER A 349 2.71 28.08 18.33
C SER A 349 3.37 27.48 19.57
N THR A 350 2.68 27.56 20.70
CA THR A 350 2.73 26.50 21.72
C THR A 350 1.89 25.33 21.19
N PHE A 351 2.51 24.16 21.07
CA PHE A 351 1.94 22.99 20.42
C PHE A 351 0.77 22.37 21.22
N ILE A 352 -0.38 22.23 20.57
CA ILE A 352 -1.36 21.16 20.79
C ILE A 352 -1.43 20.35 19.48
N GLY A 353 -1.29 19.03 19.59
CA GLY A 353 -1.12 18.11 18.46
C GLY A 353 -2.32 18.05 17.52
N GLY A 354 -2.06 18.19 16.22
CA GLY A 354 -3.00 17.93 15.13
C GLY A 354 -2.43 16.86 14.19
N ASN A 355 -3.21 15.79 13.98
CA ASN A 355 -2.90 14.67 13.09
C ASN A 355 -3.03 15.10 11.61
N GLY A 356 -1.90 15.32 10.95
CA GLY A 356 -1.82 15.53 9.51
C GLY A 356 -0.43 15.14 9.00
N GLY A 357 -0.14 13.85 8.96
CA GLY A 357 1.16 13.32 8.54
C GLY A 357 1.25 13.17 7.04
N TYR A 358 2.09 13.99 6.39
CA TYR A 358 2.61 13.70 5.06
C TYR A 358 3.71 12.64 5.19
N PHE A 359 3.60 11.55 4.44
CA PHE A 359 4.61 10.50 4.43
C PHE A 359 5.81 10.93 3.57
N LEU A 360 6.98 11.07 4.17
CA LEU A 360 8.24 10.97 3.45
C LEU A 360 8.57 9.49 3.32
N GLY A 361 8.41 8.94 2.11
CA GLY A 361 8.74 7.55 1.81
C GLY A 361 10.21 7.25 2.10
N ASN A 362 10.50 5.99 2.41
CA ASN A 362 11.87 5.48 2.53
C ASN A 362 12.77 5.95 1.37
N THR A 363 14.02 6.31 1.66
CA THR A 363 14.96 6.60 0.59
C THR A 363 15.31 5.28 -0.09
N ASN A 364 14.98 5.19 -1.38
CA ASN A 364 15.36 4.07 -2.22
C ASN A 364 16.78 4.31 -2.74
N CYS A 365 17.71 3.46 -2.32
CA CYS A 365 19.03 3.45 -2.94
C CYS A 365 18.96 2.61 -4.22
N ALA A 366 19.48 3.16 -5.31
CA ALA A 366 19.55 2.47 -6.58
C ALA A 366 20.26 1.11 -6.38
N VAL A 367 19.62 0.04 -6.83
CA VAL A 367 20.24 -1.28 -6.87
C VAL A 367 21.16 -1.30 -8.06
N ASP A 368 22.33 -1.90 -7.90
CA ASP A 368 23.13 -2.31 -9.05
C ASP A 368 22.27 -3.21 -9.94
N PRO A 369 21.94 -2.81 -11.18
CA PRO A 369 21.02 -3.54 -12.05
C PRO A 369 21.51 -4.96 -12.38
N THR A 370 22.80 -5.25 -12.19
CA THR A 370 23.37 -6.60 -12.39
C THR A 370 22.90 -7.62 -11.35
N GLN A 371 22.44 -7.17 -10.17
CA GLN A 371 22.00 -8.03 -9.07
C GLN A 371 20.55 -8.51 -9.21
N LEU A 372 19.76 -7.91 -10.11
CA LEU A 372 18.33 -8.19 -10.29
C LEU A 372 18.01 -8.91 -11.61
N ILE A 373 19.00 -9.54 -12.24
CA ILE A 373 18.76 -10.41 -13.40
C ILE A 373 18.02 -11.66 -12.91
N VAL A 374 16.69 -11.56 -12.81
CA VAL A 374 15.82 -12.72 -12.80
C VAL A 374 16.08 -13.44 -14.12
N PRO A 375 16.44 -14.74 -14.13
CA PRO A 375 16.60 -15.50 -15.36
C PRO A 375 15.29 -15.43 -16.13
N GLY A 376 15.24 -14.60 -17.17
CA GLY A 376 14.07 -14.47 -18.01
C GLY A 376 13.87 -15.80 -18.73
N THR A 377 12.77 -16.49 -18.44
CA THR A 377 12.27 -17.53 -19.33
C THR A 377 12.03 -16.87 -20.69
N ALA A 378 12.85 -17.23 -21.67
CA ALA A 378 12.68 -16.79 -23.05
C ALA A 378 11.26 -17.17 -23.52
N SER A 379 10.40 -16.16 -23.64
CA SER A 379 9.08 -16.31 -24.24
C SER A 379 9.30 -16.67 -25.72
N ARG A 380 8.97 -17.91 -26.11
CA ARG A 380 8.84 -18.26 -27.52
C ARG A 380 7.64 -17.50 -28.07
N ARG A 381 7.90 -16.61 -29.03
CA ARG A 381 6.88 -15.98 -29.88
C ARG A 381 6.21 -17.02 -30.76
#